data_AF-A0A8B6GSV8-F1
#
_entry.id   AF-A0A8B6GSV8-F1
#
_cell.length_a   1.000
_cell.length_b   1.000
_cell.length_c   1.000
_cell.angle_alpha   90.00
_cell.angle_beta   90.00
_cell.angle_gamma   90.00
#
_symmetry.space_group_name_H-M   'P 1'
#
loop_
_entity.id
_entity.type
_entity.pdbx_description
1 polymer ?
#
loop_
_entity_poly.entity_id
_entity_poly.type
_entity_poly.pdbx_seq_one_letter_code
_entity_poly.pdbx_strand_id
1 'polypeptide(L)'
;MDVKYLIYGRRLAKNHTFLSGPNINPEVKLYCKEHDENFIYYCMECSLPVCKICAIKNHKKHDLSEIKESLESIKAEVKIDVETKIRKLQSNIIEIDQGTHTHQADVQKVIQAIKEEGRHLKEMIDKKVEGLINTVKEKDTRKVKTLQSVSNELKTALDKAKEQQKFYQDTQGIKDTTKLLQKLKQIKSQIDQIEEIQIPNMPSVKYDKKTVADGEIGKLFGDLKFGETVKKEENPKPKENVRVTRTAKQYRYKCYGCG
;
A
#
# COMPACT_ATOMS: atom_id res chain seq x y z
N MET A 1 -5.53 41.09 -48.80
CA MET A 1 -5.23 39.70 -48.40
C MET A 1 -4.38 39.75 -47.14
N ASP A 2 -5.02 39.64 -45.98
CA ASP A 2 -4.36 39.70 -44.66
C ASP A 2 -3.81 38.32 -44.28
N VAL A 3 -2.52 38.09 -44.46
CA VAL A 3 -1.91 36.81 -44.07
C VAL A 3 -1.26 36.94 -42.70
N LYS A 4 -1.93 36.42 -41.68
CA LYS A 4 -1.44 36.23 -40.30
C LYS A 4 -0.78 34.86 -40.20
N TYR A 5 0.48 34.79 -39.78
CA TYR A 5 1.18 33.52 -39.55
C TYR A 5 1.30 33.24 -38.04
N LEU A 6 0.89 32.04 -37.65
CA LEU A 6 1.01 31.47 -36.31
C LEU A 6 1.88 30.23 -36.44
N ILE A 7 2.95 30.11 -35.65
CA ILE A 7 3.66 28.85 -35.49
C ILE A 7 3.14 28.22 -34.19
N TYR A 8 2.50 27.06 -34.30
CA TYR A 8 1.90 26.31 -33.18
C TYR A 8 1.00 27.18 -32.26
N GLY A 9 0.17 28.04 -32.86
CA GLY A 9 -0.82 28.85 -32.14
C GLY A 9 -0.27 30.05 -31.36
N ARG A 10 1.05 30.30 -31.33
CA ARG A 10 1.62 31.48 -30.68
C ARG A 10 1.86 32.62 -31.67
N ARG A 11 1.35 33.81 -31.32
CA ARG A 11 1.66 35.07 -32.01
C ARG A 11 3.13 35.40 -31.72
N LEU A 12 3.97 35.42 -32.76
CA LEU A 12 5.42 35.66 -32.64
C LEU A 12 5.75 37.06 -32.11
N ALA A 13 4.83 38.02 -32.24
CA ALA A 13 5.00 39.37 -31.76
C ALA A 13 3.67 40.06 -31.46
N LYS A 14 3.65 40.94 -30.46
CA LYS A 14 2.55 41.90 -30.30
C LYS A 14 2.66 42.92 -31.46
N ASN A 15 1.61 43.01 -32.28
CA ASN A 15 1.41 44.03 -33.32
C ASN A 15 2.28 43.96 -34.58
N HIS A 16 2.93 42.83 -34.89
CA HIS A 16 3.76 42.68 -36.10
C HIS A 16 3.44 41.39 -36.87
N THR A 17 3.48 41.45 -38.21
CA THR A 17 3.19 40.33 -39.11
C THR A 17 4.48 39.77 -39.71
N PHE A 18 4.86 38.55 -39.35
CA PHE A 18 6.02 37.82 -39.91
C PHE A 18 5.55 36.78 -40.93
N LEU A 19 6.30 36.56 -42.01
CA LEU A 19 6.10 35.46 -42.95
C LEU A 19 6.88 34.24 -42.44
N SER A 20 6.20 33.16 -42.04
CA SER A 20 6.85 31.87 -41.75
C SER A 20 5.92 30.71 -42.12
N GLY A 21 6.39 29.79 -42.97
CA GLY A 21 5.66 28.61 -43.42
C GLY A 21 6.61 27.44 -43.71
N PRO A 22 6.12 26.18 -43.74
CA PRO A 22 6.94 24.98 -43.89
C PRO A 22 7.64 24.85 -45.27
N ASN A 23 7.33 25.75 -46.21
CA ASN A 23 7.93 25.84 -47.56
C ASN A 23 8.58 27.21 -47.81
N ILE A 24 9.27 27.77 -46.82
CA ILE A 24 10.14 28.93 -47.08
C ILE A 24 11.49 28.39 -47.51
N ASN A 25 11.88 28.67 -48.76
CA ASN A 25 13.24 28.43 -49.24
C ASN A 25 14.22 29.15 -48.28
N PRO A 26 15.24 28.46 -47.73
CA PRO A 26 16.23 29.04 -46.81
C PRO A 26 16.99 30.25 -47.38
N GLU A 27 16.95 30.48 -48.69
CA GLU A 27 17.56 31.64 -49.37
C GLU A 27 16.65 32.89 -49.42
N VAL A 28 15.39 32.80 -48.98
CA VAL A 28 14.48 33.96 -48.97
C VAL A 28 14.86 34.87 -47.81
N LYS A 29 15.59 35.95 -48.10
CA LYS A 29 15.79 37.06 -47.15
C LYS A 29 14.43 37.58 -46.70
N LEU A 30 14.24 37.66 -45.38
CA LEU A 30 13.03 38.22 -44.78
C LEU A 30 13.16 39.75 -44.74
N TYR A 31 12.12 40.45 -45.21
CA TYR A 31 12.01 41.90 -45.23
C TYR A 31 10.80 42.39 -44.44
N CYS A 32 10.86 43.63 -43.97
CA CYS A 32 9.75 44.30 -43.32
C CYS A 32 8.67 44.66 -44.35
N LYS A 33 7.50 44.05 -44.27
CA LYS A 33 6.38 44.29 -45.21
C LYS A 33 5.91 45.74 -45.29
N GLU A 34 5.94 46.45 -44.16
CA GLU A 34 5.45 47.85 -44.06
C GLU A 34 6.36 48.85 -44.77
N HIS A 35 7.63 48.50 -44.91
CA HIS A 35 8.68 49.44 -45.29
C HIS A 35 9.57 48.94 -46.43
N ASP A 36 9.39 47.68 -46.85
CA ASP A 36 10.21 46.97 -47.83
C ASP A 36 11.72 47.03 -47.54
N GLU A 37 12.08 46.92 -46.24
CA GLU A 37 13.44 47.11 -45.75
C GLU A 37 13.96 45.87 -45.01
N ASN A 38 15.27 45.63 -45.08
CA ASN A 38 15.92 44.55 -44.33
C ASN A 38 15.73 44.71 -42.82
N PHE A 39 15.57 43.59 -42.12
CA PHE A 39 15.70 43.57 -40.68
C PHE A 39 17.18 43.67 -40.29
N ILE A 40 17.55 44.73 -39.57
CA ILE A 40 18.94 45.00 -39.19
C ILE A 40 19.12 45.12 -37.68
N TYR A 41 18.03 45.34 -36.94
CA TYR A 41 18.02 45.39 -35.48
C TYR A 41 17.13 44.29 -34.91
N TYR A 42 17.31 43.98 -33.63
CA TYR A 42 16.42 43.16 -32.83
C TYR A 42 15.93 43.99 -31.64
N CYS A 43 14.62 44.01 -31.44
CA CYS A 43 14.01 44.69 -30.31
C CYS A 43 13.85 43.70 -29.16
N MET A 44 14.47 43.99 -28.02
CA MET A 44 14.52 43.10 -26.86
C MET A 44 13.14 42.95 -26.21
N GLU A 45 12.41 44.05 -26.01
CA GLU A 45 11.11 44.09 -25.35
C GLU A 45 10.00 43.45 -26.19
N CYS A 46 10.11 43.55 -27.52
CA CYS A 46 9.17 42.93 -28.44
C CYS A 46 9.60 41.54 -28.90
N SER A 47 10.83 41.14 -28.58
CA SER A 47 11.47 39.87 -28.95
C SER A 47 11.34 39.56 -30.45
N LEU A 48 11.67 40.55 -31.29
CA LEU A 48 11.49 40.44 -32.74
C LEU A 48 12.51 41.26 -33.53
N PRO A 49 12.85 40.85 -34.76
CA PRO A 49 13.69 41.64 -35.65
C PRO A 49 12.94 42.84 -36.25
N VAL A 50 13.58 44.02 -36.28
CA VAL A 50 13.02 45.28 -36.80
C VAL A 50 13.91 45.90 -37.89
N CYS A 51 13.28 46.52 -38.89
CA CYS A 51 14.00 47.31 -39.90
C CYS A 51 14.33 48.72 -39.35
N LYS A 52 15.18 49.45 -40.08
CA LYS A 52 15.60 50.82 -39.71
C LYS A 52 14.43 51.80 -39.50
N ILE A 53 13.35 51.66 -40.26
CA ILE A 53 12.19 52.57 -40.17
C ILE A 53 11.33 52.21 -38.94
N CYS A 54 11.09 50.92 -38.67
CA CYS A 54 10.39 50.47 -37.47
C CYS A 54 11.14 50.87 -36.19
N ALA A 55 12.46 50.82 -36.20
CA ALA A 55 13.33 51.26 -35.10
C ALA A 55 13.04 52.73 -34.71
N ILE A 56 12.90 53.62 -35.70
CA ILE A 56 12.70 55.05 -35.48
C ILE A 56 11.24 55.41 -35.17
N LYS A 57 10.27 54.73 -35.81
CA LYS A 57 8.85 55.04 -35.66
C LYS A 57 8.23 54.37 -34.43
N ASN A 58 8.27 53.05 -34.40
CA ASN A 58 7.46 52.24 -33.48
C ASN A 58 8.24 51.71 -32.28
N HIS A 59 9.57 51.59 -32.41
CA HIS A 59 10.45 51.03 -31.38
C HIS A 59 11.46 52.05 -30.84
N LYS A 60 11.22 53.35 -31.03
CA LYS A 60 12.16 54.43 -30.66
C LYS A 60 12.56 54.43 -29.18
N LYS A 61 11.69 53.91 -28.32
CA LYS A 61 11.87 53.86 -26.86
C LYS A 61 12.26 52.48 -26.36
N HIS A 62 12.37 51.50 -27.25
CA HIS A 62 12.74 50.13 -26.91
C HIS A 62 14.25 49.96 -27.07
N ASP A 63 14.80 49.01 -26.35
CA ASP A 63 16.19 48.62 -26.48
C ASP A 63 16.38 47.81 -27.77
N LEU A 64 17.25 48.32 -28.63
CA LEU A 64 17.53 47.79 -29.95
C LEU A 64 19.02 47.49 -30.05
N SER A 65 19.34 46.28 -30.47
CA SER A 65 20.71 45.85 -30.78
C SER A 65 20.79 45.36 -32.20
N GLU A 66 22.00 45.31 -32.76
CA GLU A 66 22.19 44.76 -34.10
C GLU A 66 21.78 43.29 -34.14
N ILE A 67 21.10 42.90 -35.22
CA ILE A 67 20.54 41.55 -35.34
C ILE A 67 21.62 40.47 -35.24
N LYS A 68 22.86 40.75 -35.69
CA LYS A 68 24.00 39.82 -35.59
C LYS A 68 24.47 39.62 -34.16
N GLU A 69 24.53 40.70 -33.37
CA GLU A 69 24.93 40.64 -31.96
C GLU A 69 23.87 39.90 -31.12
N SER A 70 22.59 40.22 -31.35
CA SER A 70 21.48 39.53 -30.69
C SER A 70 21.41 38.06 -31.06
N LEU A 71 21.70 37.71 -32.32
CA LEU A 71 21.68 36.32 -32.76
C LEU A 71 22.67 35.47 -31.98
N GLU A 72 23.90 35.93 -31.79
CA GLU A 72 24.91 35.17 -31.06
C GLU A 72 24.58 35.07 -29.56
N SER A 73 24.06 36.15 -28.96
CA SER A 73 23.57 36.13 -27.57
C SER A 73 22.39 35.15 -27.38
N ILE A 74 21.37 35.21 -28.24
CA ILE A 74 20.18 34.35 -28.18
C ILE A 74 20.56 32.89 -28.44
N LYS A 75 21.48 32.60 -29.38
CA LYS A 75 21.99 31.23 -29.59
C LYS A 75 22.64 30.67 -28.34
N ALA A 76 23.48 31.46 -27.67
CA ALA A 76 24.15 31.04 -26.44
C ALA A 76 23.14 30.80 -25.30
N GLU A 77 22.18 31.71 -25.13
CA GLU A 77 21.10 31.58 -24.15
C GLU A 77 20.26 30.33 -24.40
N VAL A 78 19.76 30.14 -25.62
CA VAL A 78 18.95 28.97 -26.01
C VAL A 78 19.72 27.67 -25.79
N LYS A 79 21.02 27.64 -26.11
CA LYS A 79 21.86 26.46 -25.86
C LYS A 79 21.92 26.12 -24.37
N ILE A 80 22.23 27.10 -23.51
CA ILE A 80 22.30 26.91 -22.05
C ILE A 80 20.94 26.47 -21.50
N ASP A 81 19.86 27.09 -21.98
CA ASP A 81 18.49 26.80 -21.56
C ASP A 81 18.09 25.38 -21.91
N VAL A 82 18.37 24.93 -23.14
CA VAL A 82 18.08 23.57 -23.60
C VAL A 82 18.89 22.56 -22.80
N GLU A 83 20.20 22.78 -22.63
CA GLU A 83 21.07 21.89 -21.86
C GLU A 83 20.62 21.79 -20.39
N THR A 84 20.24 22.91 -19.77
CA THR A 84 19.73 22.95 -18.39
C THR A 84 18.40 22.21 -18.26
N LYS A 85 17.48 22.41 -19.21
CA LYS A 85 16.18 21.72 -19.24
C LYS A 85 16.36 20.22 -19.43
N ILE A 86 17.26 19.78 -20.31
CA ILE A 86 17.58 18.37 -20.50
C ILE A 86 18.11 17.77 -19.20
N ARG A 87 19.11 18.39 -18.55
CA ARG A 87 19.67 17.88 -17.28
C ARG A 87 18.61 17.78 -16.18
N LYS A 88 17.75 18.79 -16.05
CA LYS A 88 16.67 18.78 -15.06
C LYS A 88 15.67 17.66 -15.33
N LEU A 89 15.27 17.47 -16.59
CA LEU A 89 14.36 16.40 -16.97
C LEU A 89 14.98 15.02 -16.71
N GLN A 90 16.27 14.83 -17.03
CA GLN A 90 16.99 13.59 -16.73
C GLN A 90 17.05 13.30 -15.22
N SER A 91 17.35 14.31 -14.39
CA SER A 91 17.35 14.17 -12.92
C SER A 91 15.97 13.77 -12.40
N ASN A 92 14.91 14.44 -12.86
CA ASN A 92 13.55 14.14 -12.44
C ASN A 92 13.13 12.72 -12.84
N ILE A 93 13.53 12.23 -14.02
CA ILE A 93 13.26 10.86 -14.45
C ILE A 93 13.93 9.87 -13.50
N ILE A 94 15.21 10.09 -13.18
CA ILE A 94 15.94 9.22 -12.23
C ILE A 94 15.27 9.21 -10.85
N GLU A 95 14.86 10.37 -10.33
CA GLU A 95 14.16 10.47 -9.04
C GLU A 95 12.82 9.71 -9.04
N ILE A 96 12.04 9.83 -10.12
CA ILE A 96 10.76 9.13 -10.28
C ILE A 96 11.00 7.62 -10.38
N ASP A 97 11.98 7.18 -11.16
CA ASP A 97 12.28 5.75 -11.34
C ASP A 97 12.74 5.12 -10.03
N GLN A 98 13.62 5.79 -9.30
CA GLN A 98 14.06 5.36 -7.98
C GLN A 98 12.90 5.34 -6.98
N GLY A 99 12.09 6.39 -6.93
CA GLY A 99 10.91 6.47 -6.07
C GLY A 99 9.86 5.41 -6.39
N THR A 100 9.69 5.07 -7.66
CA THR A 100 8.78 4.00 -8.10
C THR A 100 9.29 2.64 -7.65
N HIS A 101 10.58 2.37 -7.83
CA HIS A 101 11.18 1.12 -7.41
C HIS A 101 11.10 0.93 -5.89
N THR A 102 11.41 1.96 -5.10
CA THR A 102 11.31 1.90 -3.63
C THR A 102 9.86 1.72 -3.18
N HIS A 103 8.92 2.46 -3.77
CA HIS A 103 7.50 2.30 -3.48
C HIS A 103 7.00 0.88 -3.77
N GLN A 104 7.36 0.31 -4.93
CA GLN A 104 7.02 -1.07 -5.28
C GLN A 104 7.60 -2.08 -4.27
N ALA A 105 8.86 -1.89 -3.86
CA ALA A 105 9.49 -2.74 -2.86
C ALA A 105 8.76 -2.67 -1.50
N ASP A 106 8.36 -1.47 -1.08
CA ASP A 106 7.63 -1.28 0.17
C ASP A 106 6.21 -1.88 0.11
N VAL A 107 5.51 -1.75 -1.01
CA VAL A 107 4.24 -2.45 -1.25
C VAL A 107 4.42 -3.96 -1.12
N GLN A 108 5.47 -4.54 -1.70
CA GLN A 108 5.74 -5.98 -1.58
C GLN A 108 6.04 -6.39 -0.13
N LYS A 109 6.81 -5.60 0.62
CA LYS A 109 7.06 -5.85 2.04
C LYS A 109 5.76 -5.84 2.85
N VAL A 110 4.89 -4.86 2.62
CA VAL A 110 3.58 -4.78 3.30
C VAL A 110 2.72 -5.99 2.97
N ILE A 111 2.64 -6.40 1.70
CA ILE A 111 1.93 -7.62 1.29
C ILE A 111 2.48 -8.85 2.00
N GLN A 112 3.81 -8.99 2.09
CA GLN A 112 4.45 -10.12 2.79
C GLN A 112 4.14 -10.11 4.28
N ALA A 113 4.18 -8.95 4.94
CA ALA A 113 3.85 -8.82 6.35
C ALA A 113 2.40 -9.22 6.64
N ILE A 114 1.44 -8.76 5.82
CA ILE A 114 0.02 -9.15 5.93
C ILE A 114 -0.15 -10.66 5.79
N LYS A 115 0.54 -11.28 4.81
CA LYS A 115 0.50 -12.73 4.62
C LYS A 115 1.08 -13.48 5.81
N GLU A 116 2.19 -13.00 6.38
CA GLU A 116 2.82 -13.63 7.52
C GLU A 116 1.94 -13.59 8.77
N GLU A 117 1.35 -12.43 9.07
CA GLU A 117 0.42 -12.32 10.19
C GLU A 117 -0.79 -13.24 10.00
N GLY A 118 -1.31 -13.35 8.77
CA GLY A 118 -2.39 -14.28 8.45
C GLY A 118 -2.01 -15.74 8.67
N ARG A 119 -0.77 -16.14 8.36
CA ARG A 119 -0.26 -17.49 8.65
C ARG A 119 -0.17 -17.72 10.15
N HIS A 120 0.40 -16.77 10.89
CA HIS A 120 0.56 -16.87 12.34
C HIS A 120 -0.79 -17.00 13.06
N LEU A 121 -1.78 -16.16 12.71
CA LEU A 121 -3.13 -16.24 13.27
C LEU A 121 -3.80 -17.59 12.95
N LYS A 122 -3.63 -18.10 11.73
CA LYS A 122 -4.14 -19.43 11.36
C LYS A 122 -3.53 -20.52 12.24
N GLU A 123 -2.22 -20.51 12.46
CA GLU A 123 -1.55 -21.49 13.33
C GLU A 123 -2.06 -21.43 14.77
N MET A 124 -2.32 -20.23 15.30
CA MET A 124 -2.93 -20.08 16.62
C MET A 124 -4.33 -20.68 16.70
N ILE A 125 -5.15 -20.48 15.66
CA ILE A 125 -6.49 -21.06 15.56
C ILE A 125 -6.39 -22.59 15.49
N ASP A 126 -5.54 -23.12 14.62
CA ASP A 126 -5.36 -24.56 14.43
C ASP A 126 -4.91 -25.23 15.74
N LYS A 127 -3.93 -24.66 16.44
CA LYS A 127 -3.50 -25.13 17.78
C LYS A 127 -4.64 -25.12 18.79
N LYS A 128 -5.49 -24.09 18.78
CA LYS A 128 -6.64 -23.99 19.69
C LYS A 128 -7.67 -25.09 19.38
N VAL A 129 -7.95 -25.34 18.12
CA VAL A 129 -8.86 -26.40 17.66
C VAL A 129 -8.34 -27.77 18.09
N GLU A 130 -7.07 -28.07 17.84
CA GLU A 130 -6.43 -29.32 18.26
C GLU A 130 -6.50 -29.51 19.79
N GLY A 131 -6.21 -28.46 20.57
CA GLY A 131 -6.29 -28.50 22.02
C GLY A 131 -7.70 -28.82 22.54
N LEU A 132 -8.74 -28.28 21.92
CA LEU A 132 -10.13 -28.59 22.26
C LEU A 132 -10.47 -30.05 21.94
N ILE A 133 -10.07 -30.54 20.75
CA ILE A 133 -10.28 -31.93 20.34
C ILE A 133 -9.58 -32.89 21.30
N ASN A 134 -8.33 -32.62 21.66
CA ASN A 134 -7.56 -33.45 22.59
C ASN A 134 -8.21 -33.49 23.98
N THR A 135 -8.68 -32.34 24.46
CA THR A 135 -9.41 -32.26 25.75
C THR A 135 -10.66 -33.14 25.74
N VAL A 136 -11.42 -33.13 24.64
CA VAL A 136 -12.61 -34.00 24.50
C VAL A 136 -12.21 -35.46 24.50
N LYS A 137 -11.21 -35.85 23.70
CA LYS A 137 -10.72 -37.24 23.62
C LYS A 137 -10.20 -37.76 24.95
N GLU A 138 -9.46 -36.95 25.70
CA GLU A 138 -8.94 -37.34 27.01
C GLU A 138 -10.06 -37.57 28.03
N LYS A 139 -11.03 -36.66 28.09
CA LYS A 139 -12.19 -36.79 28.98
C LYS A 139 -13.03 -38.01 28.63
N ASP A 140 -13.27 -38.25 27.34
CA ASP A 140 -13.97 -39.42 26.84
C ASP A 140 -13.24 -40.71 27.22
N THR A 141 -11.93 -40.80 26.92
CA THR A 141 -11.10 -41.96 27.25
C THR A 141 -11.15 -42.30 28.74
N ARG A 142 -11.02 -41.29 29.61
CA ARG A 142 -11.10 -41.50 31.07
C ARG A 142 -12.47 -42.02 31.47
N LYS A 143 -13.54 -41.42 30.94
CA LYS A 143 -14.91 -41.77 31.32
C LYS A 143 -15.31 -43.16 30.81
N VAL A 144 -14.93 -43.52 29.57
CA VAL A 144 -15.12 -44.86 29.00
C VAL A 144 -14.40 -45.91 29.84
N LYS A 145 -13.14 -45.66 30.25
CA LYS A 145 -12.41 -46.57 31.14
C LYS A 145 -13.12 -46.80 32.46
N THR A 146 -13.62 -45.73 33.10
CA THR A 146 -14.40 -45.85 34.35
C THR A 146 -15.67 -46.68 34.13
N LEU A 147 -16.42 -46.41 33.06
CA LEU A 147 -17.66 -47.14 32.73
C LEU A 147 -17.38 -48.62 32.44
N GLN A 148 -16.26 -48.94 31.77
CA GLN A 148 -15.83 -50.31 31.52
C GLN A 148 -15.46 -51.05 32.82
N SER A 149 -14.77 -50.39 33.77
CA SER A 149 -14.47 -50.99 35.08
C SER A 149 -15.76 -51.36 35.82
N VAL A 150 -16.68 -50.40 35.95
CA VAL A 150 -17.97 -50.62 36.61
C VAL A 150 -18.78 -51.70 35.90
N SER A 151 -18.77 -51.74 34.57
CA SER A 151 -19.43 -52.80 33.81
C SER A 151 -18.84 -54.19 34.10
N ASN A 152 -17.53 -54.29 34.29
CA ASN A 152 -16.87 -55.56 34.61
C ASN A 152 -17.16 -55.98 36.05
N GLU A 153 -17.12 -55.06 37.01
CA GLU A 153 -17.48 -55.29 38.41
C GLU A 153 -18.93 -55.81 38.51
N LEU A 154 -19.87 -55.17 37.79
CA LEU A 154 -21.27 -55.60 37.74
C LEU A 154 -21.41 -57.02 37.15
N LYS A 155 -20.66 -57.35 36.10
CA LYS A 155 -20.66 -58.71 35.54
C LYS A 155 -20.16 -59.74 36.55
N THR A 156 -19.06 -59.45 37.25
CA THR A 156 -18.54 -60.34 38.30
C THR A 156 -19.52 -60.51 39.46
N ALA A 157 -20.16 -59.43 39.91
CA ALA A 157 -21.21 -59.50 40.94
C ALA A 157 -22.41 -60.34 40.48
N LEU A 158 -22.83 -60.16 39.22
CA LEU A 158 -23.90 -60.95 38.62
C LEU A 158 -23.55 -62.44 38.54
N ASP A 159 -22.34 -62.80 38.15
CA ASP A 159 -21.90 -64.20 38.06
C ASP A 159 -21.88 -64.86 39.44
N LYS A 160 -21.38 -64.17 40.47
CA LYS A 160 -21.46 -64.63 41.87
C LYS A 160 -22.91 -64.85 42.30
N ALA A 161 -23.80 -63.91 42.01
CA ALA A 161 -25.22 -64.02 42.35
C ALA A 161 -25.89 -65.22 41.66
N LYS A 162 -25.58 -65.46 40.37
CA LYS A 162 -26.07 -66.63 39.62
C LYS A 162 -25.54 -67.94 40.19
N GLU A 163 -24.29 -67.98 40.64
CA GLU A 163 -23.72 -69.15 41.30
C GLU A 163 -24.49 -69.48 42.60
N GLN A 164 -24.78 -68.46 43.42
CA GLN A 164 -25.60 -68.62 44.63
C GLN A 164 -27.03 -69.06 44.31
N GLN A 165 -27.62 -68.56 43.22
CA GLN A 165 -28.92 -69.01 42.74
C GLN A 165 -28.91 -70.50 42.38
N LYS A 166 -27.85 -70.98 41.72
CA LYS A 166 -27.70 -72.40 41.39
C LYS A 166 -27.53 -73.26 42.66
N PHE A 167 -26.68 -72.84 43.59
CA PHE A 167 -26.55 -73.54 44.88
C PHE A 167 -27.86 -73.62 45.65
N TYR A 168 -28.68 -72.55 45.60
CA TYR A 168 -30.01 -72.56 46.18
C TYR A 168 -30.92 -73.60 45.53
N GLN A 169 -30.93 -73.70 44.19
CA GLN A 169 -31.71 -74.72 43.48
C GLN A 169 -31.31 -76.15 43.90
N ASP A 170 -30.02 -76.42 44.08
CA ASP A 170 -29.52 -77.73 44.54
C ASP A 170 -29.97 -78.09 45.98
N THR A 171 -30.45 -77.12 46.76
CA THR A 171 -30.97 -77.39 48.12
C THR A 171 -32.39 -77.92 48.14
N GLN A 172 -33.18 -77.80 47.07
CA GLN A 172 -34.62 -78.12 47.09
C GLN A 172 -34.96 -79.60 47.33
N GLY A 173 -34.01 -80.52 47.13
CA GLY A 173 -34.18 -81.94 47.40
C GLY A 173 -33.76 -82.41 48.81
N ILE A 174 -33.23 -81.51 49.65
CA ILE A 174 -32.65 -81.89 50.95
C ILE A 174 -33.75 -82.02 52.01
N LYS A 175 -33.97 -83.25 52.50
CA LYS A 175 -34.95 -83.55 53.57
C LYS A 175 -34.43 -83.31 54.99
N ASP A 176 -33.12 -83.40 55.19
CA ASP A 176 -32.47 -83.14 56.48
C ASP A 176 -32.50 -81.64 56.78
N THR A 177 -33.35 -81.25 57.73
CA THR A 177 -33.61 -79.85 58.08
C THR A 177 -32.37 -79.12 58.59
N THR A 178 -31.48 -79.81 59.29
CA THR A 178 -30.25 -79.22 59.84
C THR A 178 -29.25 -78.94 58.72
N LYS A 179 -29.07 -79.89 57.79
CA LYS A 179 -28.21 -79.69 56.61
C LYS A 179 -28.76 -78.60 55.68
N LEU A 180 -30.08 -78.55 55.48
CA LEU A 180 -30.73 -77.51 54.69
C LEU A 180 -30.49 -76.12 55.31
N LEU A 181 -30.72 -75.98 56.62
CA LEU A 181 -30.51 -74.71 57.33
C LEU A 181 -29.05 -74.24 57.22
N GLN A 182 -28.08 -75.15 57.34
CA GLN A 182 -26.67 -74.81 57.22
C GLN A 182 -26.31 -74.29 55.81
N LYS A 183 -26.78 -74.96 54.75
CA LYS A 183 -26.55 -74.52 53.36
C LYS A 183 -27.22 -73.19 53.06
N LEU A 184 -28.45 -72.98 53.52
CA LEU A 184 -29.17 -71.71 53.32
C LEU A 184 -28.48 -70.55 54.04
N LYS A 185 -27.95 -70.76 55.25
CA LYS A 185 -27.13 -69.75 55.93
C LYS A 185 -25.85 -69.43 55.16
N GLN A 186 -25.20 -70.43 54.57
CA GLN A 186 -24.01 -70.21 53.74
C GLN A 186 -24.34 -69.36 52.51
N ILE A 187 -25.40 -69.72 51.76
CA ILE A 187 -25.85 -68.94 50.60
C ILE A 187 -26.18 -67.51 51.00
N LYS A 188 -26.94 -67.33 52.09
CA LYS A 188 -27.30 -65.99 52.60
C LYS A 188 -26.06 -65.16 52.91
N SER A 189 -25.08 -65.73 53.61
CA SER A 189 -23.81 -65.07 53.90
C SER A 189 -23.02 -64.70 52.64
N GLN A 190 -23.04 -65.53 51.60
CA GLN A 190 -22.34 -65.23 50.33
C GLN A 190 -23.05 -64.14 49.53
N ILE A 191 -24.39 -64.12 49.54
CA ILE A 191 -25.20 -63.06 48.94
C ILE A 191 -24.96 -61.73 49.66
N ASP A 192 -24.91 -61.73 51.00
CA ASP A 192 -24.69 -60.52 51.80
C ASP A 192 -23.29 -59.92 51.59
N GLN A 193 -22.35 -60.67 51.02
CA GLN A 193 -21.01 -60.19 50.62
C GLN A 193 -20.98 -59.57 49.22
N ILE A 194 -22.07 -59.64 48.45
CA ILE A 194 -22.15 -58.98 47.14
C ILE A 194 -22.50 -57.52 47.41
N GLU A 195 -21.48 -56.66 47.32
CA GLU A 195 -21.62 -55.22 47.52
C GLU A 195 -22.49 -54.59 46.42
N GLU A 196 -23.23 -53.55 46.80
CA GLU A 196 -24.01 -52.74 45.87
C GLU A 196 -23.08 -51.80 45.08
N ILE A 197 -23.03 -51.97 43.76
CA ILE A 197 -22.13 -51.20 42.88
C ILE A 197 -22.83 -49.93 42.41
N GLN A 198 -22.22 -48.77 42.70
CA GLN A 198 -22.74 -47.48 42.26
C GLN A 198 -22.57 -47.28 40.74
N ILE A 199 -23.67 -46.97 40.05
CA ILE A 199 -23.65 -46.68 38.61
C ILE A 199 -23.30 -45.20 38.41
N PRO A 200 -22.15 -44.88 37.78
CA PRO A 200 -21.80 -43.50 37.52
C PRO A 200 -22.68 -42.91 36.42
N ASN A 201 -22.94 -41.60 36.50
CA ASN A 201 -23.71 -40.89 35.47
C ASN A 201 -23.03 -40.99 34.09
N MET A 202 -23.83 -41.22 33.05
CA MET A 202 -23.40 -41.35 31.67
C MET A 202 -23.11 -39.96 31.09
N PRO A 203 -21.95 -39.75 30.43
CA PRO A 203 -21.62 -38.44 29.90
C PRO A 203 -22.50 -38.10 28.69
N SER A 204 -23.05 -36.88 28.65
CA SER A 204 -23.55 -36.24 27.42
C SER A 204 -22.55 -35.17 26.97
N VAL A 205 -22.12 -35.22 25.71
CA VAL A 205 -21.20 -34.22 25.15
C VAL A 205 -22.00 -33.19 24.34
N LYS A 206 -21.78 -31.90 24.62
CA LYS A 206 -22.36 -30.78 23.87
C LYS A 206 -21.26 -29.82 23.44
N TYR A 207 -21.43 -29.22 22.26
CA TYR A 207 -20.54 -28.18 21.76
C TYR A 207 -21.36 -26.92 21.47
N ASP A 208 -21.22 -25.94 22.36
CA ASP A 208 -21.89 -24.65 22.23
C ASP A 208 -21.06 -23.74 21.32
N LYS A 209 -21.36 -23.80 20.01
CA LYS A 209 -20.70 -22.95 19.02
C LYS A 209 -21.01 -21.48 19.29
N LYS A 210 -20.00 -20.62 19.18
CA LYS A 210 -20.15 -19.16 19.16
C LYS A 210 -19.88 -18.64 17.75
N THR A 211 -20.54 -17.55 17.38
CA THR A 211 -20.32 -16.84 16.11
C THR A 211 -19.39 -15.65 16.34
N VAL A 212 -18.52 -15.39 15.37
CA VAL A 212 -17.65 -14.20 15.34
C VAL A 212 -18.19 -13.29 14.23
N ALA A 213 -18.32 -12.00 14.49
CA ALA A 213 -18.74 -11.04 13.46
C ALA A 213 -17.56 -10.68 12.54
N ASP A 214 -17.81 -10.39 11.27
CA ASP A 214 -16.75 -10.06 10.29
C ASP A 214 -15.85 -8.89 10.75
N GLY A 215 -16.45 -7.89 11.41
CA GLY A 215 -15.72 -6.75 11.97
C GLY A 215 -14.79 -7.09 13.15
N GLU A 216 -14.95 -8.25 13.79
CA GLU A 216 -14.05 -8.72 14.85
C GLU A 216 -12.82 -9.43 14.28
N ILE A 217 -12.96 -10.10 13.13
CA ILE A 217 -11.84 -10.71 12.40
C ILE A 217 -10.89 -9.63 11.88
N GLY A 218 -11.43 -8.53 11.34
CA GLY A 218 -10.61 -7.41 10.86
C GLY A 218 -9.72 -6.79 11.95
N LYS A 219 -10.18 -6.77 13.21
CA LYS A 219 -9.40 -6.26 14.36
C LYS A 219 -8.12 -7.05 14.61
N LEU A 220 -8.02 -8.30 14.14
CA LEU A 220 -6.81 -9.12 14.27
C LEU A 220 -5.69 -8.65 13.32
N PHE A 221 -6.04 -7.98 12.22
CA PHE A 221 -5.08 -7.53 11.20
C PHE A 221 -4.76 -6.03 11.25
N GLY A 222 -5.54 -5.25 12.02
CA GLY A 222 -5.39 -3.79 12.11
C GLY A 222 -5.85 -3.05 10.85
N ASP A 223 -5.49 -1.77 10.75
CA ASP A 223 -5.93 -0.89 9.66
C ASP A 223 -4.79 -0.58 8.67
N LEU A 224 -5.12 -0.57 7.37
CA LEU A 224 -4.22 -0.07 6.34
C LEU A 224 -4.20 1.46 6.36
N LYS A 225 -3.02 2.04 6.54
CA LYS A 225 -2.80 3.48 6.42
C LYS A 225 -2.02 3.77 5.14
N PHE A 226 -2.62 4.55 4.25
CA PHE A 226 -1.92 5.08 3.08
C PHE A 226 -1.45 6.49 3.43
N GLY A 227 -0.14 6.68 3.48
CA GLY A 227 0.43 8.02 3.63
C GLY A 227 0.39 8.74 2.29
N GLU A 228 -0.18 9.95 2.25
CA GLU A 228 0.15 10.89 1.19
C GLU A 228 1.60 11.31 1.41
N THR A 229 2.46 11.13 0.40
CA THR A 229 3.78 11.75 0.41
C THR A 229 3.55 13.26 0.42
N VAL A 230 3.70 13.88 1.61
CA VAL A 230 3.86 15.32 1.73
C VAL A 230 5.06 15.67 0.86
N LYS A 231 4.79 16.24 -0.32
CA LYS A 231 5.78 17.04 -1.01
C LYS A 231 6.24 18.05 0.03
N LYS A 232 7.53 18.03 0.40
CA LYS A 232 8.13 19.13 1.13
C LYS A 232 8.03 20.35 0.22
N GLU A 233 6.91 21.07 0.29
CA GLU A 233 6.83 22.43 -0.18
C GLU A 233 7.74 23.26 0.71
N GLU A 234 8.82 23.69 0.07
CA GLU A 234 9.37 25.03 0.17
C GLU A 234 10.15 25.41 1.43
N ASN A 235 11.44 25.62 1.20
CA ASN A 235 12.08 26.81 1.75
C ASN A 235 12.78 27.57 0.62
N PRO A 236 12.09 28.47 -0.13
CA PRO A 236 12.77 29.53 -0.84
C PRO A 236 13.24 30.52 0.22
N LYS A 237 14.57 30.65 0.33
CA LYS A 237 15.20 31.70 1.14
C LYS A 237 14.57 33.07 0.85
N PRO A 238 14.46 33.95 1.86
CA PRO A 238 13.79 35.23 1.72
C PRO A 238 14.45 36.07 0.63
N LYS A 239 13.63 36.64 -0.25
CA LYS A 239 14.04 37.73 -1.13
C LYS A 239 14.40 38.92 -0.26
N GLU A 240 15.68 39.15 -0.07
CA GLU A 240 16.17 40.46 0.35
C GLU A 240 15.71 41.49 -0.68
N ASN A 241 15.06 42.53 -0.18
CA ASN A 241 14.75 43.76 -0.91
C ASN A 241 16.06 44.44 -1.31
N VAL A 242 16.67 44.03 -2.41
CA VAL A 242 17.69 44.85 -3.07
C VAL A 242 16.97 45.81 -4.01
N ARG A 243 16.67 46.98 -3.44
CA ARG A 243 16.34 48.20 -4.17
C ARG A 243 17.54 48.55 -5.05
N VAL A 244 17.60 48.03 -6.27
CA VAL A 244 18.60 48.47 -7.25
C VAL A 244 18.19 49.86 -7.71
N THR A 245 18.73 50.86 -7.03
CA THR A 245 18.78 52.24 -7.51
C THR A 245 19.43 52.27 -8.88
N ARG A 246 18.72 52.86 -9.85
CA ARG A 246 19.25 53.24 -11.16
C ARG A 246 20.56 54.01 -10.97
N THR A 247 21.71 53.39 -11.25
CA THR A 247 22.94 54.11 -11.54
C THR A 247 23.04 54.27 -13.05
N ALA A 248 22.68 55.46 -13.52
CA ALA A 248 23.00 55.91 -14.87
C ALA A 248 24.53 55.94 -15.01
N LYS A 249 25.11 55.02 -15.80
CA LYS A 249 26.47 55.20 -16.30
C LYS A 249 26.41 56.25 -17.42
N GLN A 250 26.64 57.51 -17.04
CA GLN A 250 27.06 58.55 -17.95
C GLN A 250 28.43 58.19 -18.54
N TYR A 251 28.47 57.70 -19.78
CA TYR A 251 29.68 57.78 -20.58
C TYR A 251 29.72 59.16 -21.25
N ARG A 252 30.53 60.06 -20.68
CA ARG A 252 30.98 61.30 -21.33
C ARG A 252 31.92 60.93 -22.47
N TYR A 253 31.45 61.04 -23.72
CA TYR A 253 32.35 61.21 -24.86
C TYR A 253 32.70 62.69 -24.97
N LYS A 254 33.96 63.03 -24.73
CA LYS A 254 34.54 64.35 -25.04
C LYS A 254 34.61 64.48 -26.57
N CYS A 255 33.86 65.44 -27.12
CA CYS A 255 34.16 66.02 -28.42
C CYS A 255 35.51 66.75 -28.34
N TYR A 256 36.46 66.40 -29.22
CA TYR A 256 37.51 67.33 -29.63
C TYR A 256 37.09 67.92 -30.96
N GLY A 257 36.63 69.17 -30.91
CA GLY A 257 36.25 69.94 -32.08
C GLY A 257 37.47 70.49 -32.80
N CYS A 258 37.32 70.55 -34.13
CA CYS A 258 37.69 71.65 -35.02
C CYS A 258 38.57 72.76 -34.42
N GLY A 259 39.80 72.84 -34.94
CA GLY A 259 40.29 74.07 -35.55
C GLY A 259 40.19 73.94 -37.07
#